data_AF-A0A1J5RL34-F1
#
_entry.id   AF-A0A1J5RL34-F1
#
_cell.length_a   1.000
_cell.length_b   1.000
_cell.length_c   1.000
_cell.angle_alpha   90.00
_cell.angle_beta   90.00
_cell.angle_gamma   90.00
#
_symmetry.space_group_name_H-M   'P 1'
#
loop_
_entity.id
_entity.type
_entity.pdbx_description
1 polymer ?
#
loop_
_entity_poly.entity_id
_entity_poly.type
_entity_poly.pdbx_seq_one_letter_code
_entity_poly.pdbx_strand_id
1 'polypeptide(L)'
;MLTPLEFDAEITLEANPGTVDAAHFAGYKAAGVNRLSLGIQSFNSDYLQAIGRIHDSQQAFDAAKLALNTFEQVNLDIMYGLPNQSLQDALKDAQTAIALNPSHLSFYHLTLEPNTPFHHTPPSLPDDDTSAEMQIEIEALLTQNGYEHYETSAFAKKGKQARHNLNYWQFGDYLGIGAGAHSKLSYHDKITRETRAKHPKAYMEQAMQDKAIEREWVIEQDDLSFEFMMNALRLIEGVPIALFKQRTGLSINTLETAIKKAQSKGLLTIADGRMQPTLLGQRFLNELLEIFLV
;
A
#
# COMPACT_ATOMS: atom_id res chain seq x y z
N MET A 1 24.61 -20.02 -4.22
CA MET A 1 24.83 -18.87 -5.10
C MET A 1 23.84 -17.81 -4.67
N LEU A 2 24.26 -16.55 -4.43
CA LEU A 2 23.33 -15.48 -4.06
C LEU A 2 22.51 -15.08 -5.30
N THR A 3 21.24 -14.75 -5.12
CA THR A 3 20.40 -14.22 -6.20
C THR A 3 20.92 -12.84 -6.61
N PRO A 4 21.28 -12.61 -7.88
CA PRO A 4 21.73 -11.31 -8.33
C PRO A 4 20.57 -10.31 -8.29
N LEU A 5 20.86 -9.06 -7.93
CA LEU A 5 19.92 -7.95 -8.02
C LEU A 5 20.15 -7.17 -9.32
N GLU A 6 19.08 -6.58 -9.86
CA GLU A 6 19.21 -5.58 -10.93
C GLU A 6 20.04 -4.39 -10.44
N PHE A 7 20.81 -3.77 -11.35
CA PHE A 7 21.69 -2.66 -11.01
C PHE A 7 20.94 -1.47 -10.39
N ASP A 8 19.71 -1.22 -10.83
CA ASP A 8 18.83 -0.14 -10.40
C ASP A 8 17.69 -0.62 -9.48
N ALA A 9 17.86 -1.79 -8.83
CA ALA A 9 16.85 -2.34 -7.95
C ALA A 9 16.42 -1.34 -6.87
N GLU A 10 15.11 -1.23 -6.64
CA GLU A 10 14.57 -0.50 -5.50
C GLU A 10 14.80 -1.33 -4.24
N ILE A 11 15.52 -0.76 -3.27
CA ILE A 11 15.78 -1.35 -1.96
C ILE A 11 15.13 -0.43 -0.93
N THR A 12 13.91 -0.82 -0.51
CA THR A 12 13.08 -0.06 0.41
C THR A 12 13.24 -0.55 1.85
N LEU A 13 13.36 0.39 2.79
CA LEU A 13 13.24 0.15 4.23
C LEU A 13 11.99 0.85 4.77
N GLU A 14 11.23 0.19 5.63
CA GLU A 14 10.19 0.82 6.45
C GLU A 14 10.72 1.14 7.84
N ALA A 15 10.37 2.30 8.38
CA ALA A 15 10.80 2.74 9.71
C ALA A 15 9.70 3.55 10.42
N ASN A 16 9.85 3.73 11.74
CA ASN A 16 9.00 4.61 12.54
C ASN A 16 9.84 5.67 13.29
N PRO A 17 9.34 6.90 13.49
CA PRO A 17 10.10 8.01 14.10
C PRO A 17 10.70 7.73 15.48
N GLY A 18 10.00 6.95 16.31
CA GLY A 18 10.42 6.61 17.68
C GLY A 18 11.28 5.35 17.82
N THR A 19 11.85 4.82 16.73
CA THR A 19 12.56 3.53 16.75
C THR A 19 14.07 3.67 16.66
N VAL A 20 14.77 2.60 17.04
CA VAL A 20 16.22 2.45 16.92
C VAL A 20 16.69 2.61 15.46
N ASP A 21 15.81 2.42 14.49
CA ASP A 21 16.14 2.48 13.06
C ASP A 21 16.63 3.85 12.61
N ALA A 22 16.07 4.94 13.14
CA ALA A 22 16.46 6.31 12.77
C ALA A 22 17.94 6.59 13.06
N ALA A 23 18.48 6.04 14.16
CA ALA A 23 19.89 6.17 14.51
C ALA A 23 20.83 5.44 13.53
N HIS A 24 20.31 4.54 12.71
CA HIS A 24 21.08 3.67 11.81
C HIS A 24 20.86 3.98 10.32
N PHE A 25 20.13 5.03 9.96
CA PHE A 25 19.84 5.37 8.56
C PHE A 25 21.09 5.49 7.67
N ALA A 26 22.17 6.08 8.18
CA ALA A 26 23.43 6.15 7.43
C ALA A 26 24.02 4.76 7.14
N GLY A 27 23.90 3.82 8.08
CA GLY A 27 24.32 2.43 7.90
C GLY A 27 23.46 1.68 6.88
N TYR A 28 22.13 1.84 6.94
CA TYR A 28 21.22 1.26 5.96
C TYR A 28 21.46 1.79 4.54
N LYS A 29 21.69 3.10 4.41
CA LYS A 29 22.10 3.69 3.13
C LYS A 29 23.40 3.09 2.62
N ALA A 30 24.41 2.96 3.48
CA ALA A 30 25.69 2.36 3.11
C ALA A 30 25.55 0.88 2.71
N ALA A 31 24.56 0.17 3.25
CA ALA A 31 24.21 -1.19 2.86
C ALA A 31 23.42 -1.30 1.53
N GLY A 32 23.05 -0.17 0.92
CA GLY A 32 22.40 -0.12 -0.39
C GLY A 32 20.92 0.27 -0.38
N VAL A 33 20.32 0.56 0.79
CA VAL A 33 18.94 1.07 0.86
C VAL A 33 18.86 2.43 0.16
N ASN A 34 17.99 2.53 -0.85
CA ASN A 34 17.83 3.71 -1.69
C ASN A 34 16.44 4.35 -1.62
N ARG A 35 15.49 3.72 -0.90
CA ARG A 35 14.17 4.27 -0.58
C ARG A 35 13.81 4.01 0.89
N LEU A 36 13.18 5.00 1.54
CA LEU A 36 12.65 4.86 2.90
C LEU A 36 11.14 5.16 2.92
N SER A 37 10.35 4.34 3.61
CA SER A 37 8.98 4.66 4.03
C SER A 37 8.95 4.94 5.52
N LEU A 38 8.48 6.12 5.92
CA LEU A 38 8.45 6.53 7.31
C LEU A 38 7.01 6.67 7.81
N GLY A 39 6.66 5.86 8.80
CA GLY A 39 5.37 5.83 9.46
C GLY A 39 5.07 7.03 10.35
N ILE A 40 4.88 8.23 9.78
CA ILE A 40 4.62 9.47 10.52
C ILE A 40 3.25 9.45 11.21
N GLN A 41 2.21 9.04 10.48
CA GLN A 41 0.79 9.03 10.84
C GLN A 41 0.15 10.42 10.98
N SER A 42 0.72 11.30 11.79
CA SER A 42 0.28 12.70 11.94
C SER A 42 1.44 13.56 12.44
N PHE A 43 1.42 14.86 12.16
CA PHE A 43 2.33 15.84 12.74
C PHE A 43 1.74 16.51 13.99
N ASN A 44 0.58 16.07 14.47
CA ASN A 44 -0.04 16.56 15.69
C ASN A 44 0.08 15.53 16.83
N SER A 45 0.67 15.94 17.95
CA SER A 45 0.89 15.09 19.12
C SER A 45 -0.41 14.52 19.71
N ASP A 46 -1.52 15.26 19.66
CA ASP A 46 -2.80 14.80 20.23
C ASP A 46 -3.34 13.61 19.43
N TYR A 47 -3.25 13.65 18.10
CA TYR A 47 -3.68 12.52 17.27
C TYR A 47 -2.73 11.35 17.36
N LEU A 48 -1.42 11.59 17.43
CA LEU A 48 -0.41 10.54 17.65
C LEU A 48 -0.69 9.80 18.96
N GLN A 49 -0.96 10.54 20.04
CA GLN A 49 -1.32 9.95 21.33
C GLN A 49 -2.65 9.19 21.23
N ALA A 50 -3.65 9.74 20.55
CA ALA A 50 -4.97 9.12 20.39
C ALA A 50 -4.90 7.75 19.67
N ILE A 51 -3.94 7.56 18.76
CA ILE A 51 -3.71 6.27 18.07
C ILE A 51 -2.59 5.41 18.71
N GLY A 52 -2.13 5.79 19.91
CA GLY A 52 -1.16 5.01 20.70
C GLY A 52 0.28 5.06 20.18
N ARG A 53 0.65 6.08 19.40
CA ARG A 53 2.06 6.28 19.02
C ARG A 53 2.86 6.77 20.20
N ILE A 54 4.08 6.24 20.31
CA ILE A 54 5.04 6.58 21.37
C ILE A 54 5.89 7.81 21.01
N HIS A 55 5.81 8.28 19.77
CA HIS A 55 6.52 9.46 19.30
C HIS A 55 5.60 10.69 19.31
N ASP A 56 6.17 11.86 19.57
CA ASP A 56 5.48 13.14 19.47
C ASP A 56 5.70 13.82 18.10
N SER A 57 5.05 14.99 17.93
CA SER A 57 5.19 15.82 16.73
C SER A 57 6.64 16.19 16.43
N GLN A 58 7.42 16.58 17.43
CA GLN A 58 8.81 17.02 17.24
C GLN A 58 9.68 15.87 16.74
N GLN A 59 9.53 14.69 17.34
CA GLN A 59 10.21 13.46 16.89
C GLN A 59 9.79 13.05 15.47
N ALA A 60 8.52 13.21 15.11
CA ALA A 60 8.05 12.99 13.74
C ALA A 60 8.74 13.94 12.74
N PHE A 61 8.82 15.23 13.05
CA PHE A 61 9.53 16.21 12.21
C PHE A 61 11.02 15.92 12.08
N ASP A 62 11.68 15.60 13.19
CA ASP A 62 13.13 15.33 13.19
C ASP A 62 13.46 14.06 12.42
N ALA A 63 12.66 13.01 12.58
CA ALA A 63 12.81 11.77 11.81
C ALA A 63 12.56 11.99 10.31
N ALA A 64 11.54 12.76 9.93
CA ALA A 64 11.27 13.09 8.53
C ALA A 64 12.43 13.87 7.90
N LYS A 65 12.95 14.90 8.59
CA LYS A 65 14.11 15.66 8.12
C LYS A 65 15.36 14.80 7.99
N LEU A 66 15.61 13.93 8.97
CA LEU A 66 16.74 13.01 8.94
C LEU A 66 16.63 12.05 7.74
N ALA A 67 15.45 11.47 7.51
CA ALA A 67 15.18 10.62 6.37
C ALA A 67 15.45 11.34 5.04
N LEU A 68 14.89 12.55 4.87
CA LEU A 68 15.02 13.36 3.65
C LEU A 68 16.46 13.80 3.38
N ASN A 69 17.25 14.03 4.42
CA ASN A 69 18.68 14.33 4.29
C ASN A 69 19.54 13.09 4.03
N THR A 70 19.01 11.89 4.30
CA THR A 70 19.75 10.64 4.16
C THR A 70 19.45 9.93 2.85
N PHE A 71 18.18 9.72 2.51
CA PHE A 71 17.77 8.91 1.37
C PHE A 71 17.31 9.76 0.19
N GLU A 72 17.52 9.25 -1.02
CA GLU A 72 17.10 9.94 -2.26
C GLU A 72 15.60 9.88 -2.49
N GLN A 73 14.96 8.81 -2.03
CA GLN A 73 13.52 8.60 -2.12
C GLN A 73 12.95 8.35 -0.73
N VAL A 74 12.06 9.23 -0.31
CA VAL A 74 11.38 9.14 0.97
C VAL A 74 9.89 9.20 0.74
N ASN A 75 9.18 8.26 1.37
CA ASN A 75 7.75 8.30 1.56
C ASN A 75 7.43 8.67 3.02
N LEU A 76 6.43 9.52 3.21
CA LEU A 76 5.83 9.76 4.52
C LEU A 76 4.41 9.17 4.52
N ASP A 77 4.19 8.22 5.41
CA ASP A 77 2.88 7.58 5.61
C ASP A 77 2.08 8.38 6.62
N ILE A 78 0.92 8.90 6.19
CA ILE A 78 0.06 9.81 6.96
C ILE A 78 -1.35 9.25 6.97
N MET A 79 -2.03 9.41 8.10
CA MET A 79 -3.38 8.94 8.33
C MET A 79 -4.35 10.12 8.42
N TYR A 80 -5.54 9.92 7.88
CA TYR A 80 -6.68 10.80 8.10
C TYR A 80 -7.89 10.00 8.63
N GLY A 81 -8.93 10.67 9.09
CA GLY A 81 -10.03 10.03 9.81
C GLY A 81 -9.62 9.59 11.22
N LEU A 82 -8.65 10.28 11.84
CA LEU A 82 -8.18 9.97 13.18
C LEU A 82 -9.23 10.34 14.25
N PRO A 83 -9.16 9.78 15.47
CA PRO A 83 -10.12 10.09 16.53
C PRO A 83 -10.25 11.60 16.79
N ASN A 84 -11.48 12.12 16.69
CA ASN A 84 -11.80 13.54 16.82
C ASN A 84 -11.04 14.48 15.85
N GLN A 85 -10.52 13.97 14.74
CA GLN A 85 -9.80 14.80 13.76
C GLN A 85 -10.78 15.67 12.97
N SER A 86 -10.50 16.97 12.88
CA SER A 86 -11.25 17.88 12.01
C SER A 86 -10.68 17.86 10.59
N LEU A 87 -11.47 18.29 9.61
CA LEU A 87 -10.98 18.49 8.23
C LEU A 87 -9.78 19.45 8.20
N GLN A 88 -9.83 20.54 8.97
CA GLN A 88 -8.75 21.52 9.02
C GLN A 88 -7.44 20.91 9.53
N ASP A 89 -7.53 20.01 10.51
CA ASP A 89 -6.36 19.33 11.05
C ASP A 89 -5.77 18.31 10.08
N ALA A 90 -6.61 17.54 9.39
CA ALA A 90 -6.16 16.61 8.34
C ALA A 90 -5.46 17.37 7.19
N LEU A 91 -6.00 18.52 6.78
CA LEU A 91 -5.37 19.38 5.78
C LEU A 91 -4.08 20.02 6.29
N LYS A 92 -3.97 20.34 7.58
CA LYS A 92 -2.73 20.83 8.19
C LYS A 92 -1.62 19.78 8.15
N ASP A 93 -1.94 18.51 8.41
CA ASP A 93 -0.99 17.40 8.25
C ASP A 93 -0.54 17.27 6.79
N ALA A 94 -1.47 17.36 5.82
CA ALA A 94 -1.13 17.35 4.40
C ALA A 94 -0.24 18.52 3.97
N GLN A 95 -0.57 19.75 4.37
CA GLN A 95 0.25 20.94 4.12
C GLN A 95 1.66 20.80 4.71
N THR A 96 1.76 20.26 5.91
CA THR A 96 3.04 20.02 6.59
C THR A 96 3.89 19.01 5.83
N ALA A 97 3.28 17.89 5.41
CA ALA A 97 3.95 16.86 4.63
C ALA A 97 4.46 17.40 3.29
N ILE A 98 3.62 18.17 2.60
CA ILE A 98 3.97 18.84 1.34
C ILE A 98 5.15 19.80 1.54
N ALA A 99 5.15 20.58 2.62
CA ALA A 99 6.22 21.53 2.92
C ALA A 99 7.58 20.84 3.18
N LEU A 100 7.58 19.61 3.70
CA LEU A 100 8.78 18.78 3.82
C LEU A 100 9.27 18.25 2.47
N ASN A 101 8.43 18.32 1.43
CA ASN A 101 8.76 18.06 0.03
C ASN A 101 9.32 16.65 -0.28
N PRO A 102 8.79 15.55 0.30
CA PRO A 102 9.26 14.20 -0.01
C PRO A 102 9.05 13.82 -1.48
N SER A 103 9.64 12.72 -1.92
CA SER A 103 9.42 12.22 -3.28
C SER A 103 8.06 11.51 -3.43
N HIS A 104 7.52 11.02 -2.31
CA HIS A 104 6.33 10.19 -2.24
C HIS A 104 5.57 10.47 -0.93
N LEU A 105 4.26 10.33 -0.97
CA LEU A 105 3.36 10.49 0.17
C LEU A 105 2.32 9.37 0.13
N SER A 106 2.02 8.76 1.26
CA SER A 106 0.84 7.90 1.40
C SER A 106 -0.14 8.57 2.35
N PHE A 107 -1.39 8.71 1.91
CA PHE A 107 -2.51 9.14 2.73
C PHE A 107 -3.55 8.03 2.75
N TYR A 108 -3.82 7.47 3.93
CA TYR A 108 -4.84 6.44 4.09
C TYR A 108 -5.76 6.71 5.26
N HIS A 109 -7.02 6.31 5.07
CA HIS A 109 -8.04 6.39 6.09
C HIS A 109 -7.74 5.43 7.24
N LEU A 110 -7.91 5.87 8.49
CA LEU A 110 -7.85 5.00 9.65
C LEU A 110 -8.93 3.91 9.54
N THR A 111 -8.48 2.67 9.43
CA THR A 111 -9.35 1.49 9.45
C THR A 111 -9.15 0.76 10.78
N LEU A 112 -10.25 0.46 11.47
CA LEU A 112 -10.22 -0.29 12.73
C LEU A 112 -10.14 -1.79 12.44
N GLU A 113 -8.95 -2.35 12.53
CA GLU A 113 -8.71 -3.77 12.24
C GLU A 113 -9.39 -4.69 13.28
N PRO A 114 -10.07 -5.77 12.85
CA PRO A 114 -10.59 -6.80 13.74
C PRO A 114 -9.48 -7.33 14.65
N ASN A 115 -9.78 -7.49 15.94
CA ASN A 115 -8.84 -7.92 17.00
C ASN A 115 -7.84 -6.86 17.49
N THR A 116 -8.05 -5.58 17.18
CA THR A 116 -7.29 -4.49 17.82
C THR A 116 -8.02 -3.93 19.04
N PRO A 117 -7.32 -3.32 20.01
CA PRO A 117 -7.96 -2.60 21.11
C PRO A 117 -9.00 -1.58 20.63
N PHE A 118 -8.75 -0.89 19.51
CA PHE A 118 -9.71 0.04 18.93
C PHE A 118 -10.96 -0.64 18.38
N HIS A 119 -10.88 -1.84 17.83
CA HIS A 119 -12.08 -2.57 17.45
C HIS A 119 -12.92 -2.98 18.68
N HIS A 120 -12.28 -3.27 19.81
CA HIS A 120 -12.99 -3.63 21.05
C HIS A 120 -13.56 -2.42 21.81
N THR A 121 -12.96 -1.25 21.69
CA THR A 121 -13.44 0.00 22.27
C THR A 121 -13.23 1.12 21.26
N PRO A 122 -14.16 1.26 20.28
CA PRO A 122 -13.97 2.20 19.19
C PRO A 122 -14.00 3.63 19.70
N PRO A 123 -13.00 4.45 19.33
CA PRO A 123 -13.03 5.87 19.61
C PRO A 123 -14.09 6.55 18.72
N SER A 124 -14.44 7.80 19.04
CA SER A 124 -15.24 8.62 18.13
C SER A 124 -14.41 8.96 16.90
N LEU A 125 -14.79 8.43 15.75
CA LEU A 125 -14.20 8.74 14.44
C LEU A 125 -15.08 9.77 13.71
N PRO A 126 -14.52 10.53 12.76
CA PRO A 126 -15.33 11.29 11.81
C PRO A 126 -16.30 10.36 11.07
N ASP A 127 -17.48 10.89 10.70
CA ASP A 127 -18.43 10.14 9.89
C ASP A 127 -17.93 9.97 8.44
N ASP A 128 -18.65 9.13 7.68
CA ASP A 128 -18.27 8.79 6.30
C ASP A 128 -18.25 10.02 5.38
N ASP A 129 -19.19 10.95 5.56
CA ASP A 129 -19.27 12.18 4.76
C ASP A 129 -18.06 13.09 5.04
N THR A 130 -17.72 13.30 6.30
CA THR A 130 -16.54 14.07 6.71
C THR A 130 -15.25 13.41 6.22
N SER A 131 -15.15 12.09 6.33
CA SER A 131 -13.97 11.33 5.89
C SER A 131 -13.80 11.36 4.37
N ALA A 132 -14.90 11.33 3.62
CA ALA A 132 -14.90 11.50 2.17
C ALA A 132 -14.47 12.92 1.77
N GLU A 133 -14.96 13.95 2.48
CA GLU A 133 -14.52 15.34 2.27
C GLU A 133 -13.01 15.50 2.55
N MET A 134 -12.51 14.92 3.64
CA MET A 134 -11.06 14.88 3.93
C MET A 134 -10.28 14.27 2.77
N GLN A 135 -10.70 13.12 2.26
CA GLN A 135 -10.02 12.46 1.15
C GLN A 135 -9.96 13.36 -0.10
N ILE A 136 -11.09 13.95 -0.49
CA ILE A 136 -11.20 14.80 -1.67
C ILE A 136 -10.28 16.02 -1.56
N GLU A 137 -10.30 16.71 -0.43
CA GLU A 137 -9.52 17.92 -0.21
C GLU A 137 -8.01 17.62 -0.10
N ILE A 138 -7.63 16.50 0.53
CA ILE A 138 -6.24 16.02 0.59
C ILE A 138 -5.73 15.69 -0.82
N GLU A 139 -6.49 14.92 -1.60
CA GLU A 139 -6.13 14.55 -2.98
C GLU A 139 -5.95 15.79 -3.87
N ALA A 140 -6.88 16.74 -3.78
CA ALA A 140 -6.81 18.00 -4.51
C ALA A 140 -5.56 18.81 -4.13
N LEU A 141 -5.29 18.93 -2.82
CA LEU A 141 -4.13 19.65 -2.30
C LEU A 141 -2.80 19.01 -2.75
N LEU A 142 -2.68 17.69 -2.67
CA LEU A 142 -1.49 16.96 -3.11
C LEU A 142 -1.26 17.12 -4.62
N THR A 143 -2.32 17.00 -5.41
CA THR A 143 -2.27 17.17 -6.87
C THR A 143 -1.82 18.57 -7.25
N GLN A 144 -2.38 19.60 -6.62
CA GLN A 144 -1.98 21.01 -6.83
C GLN A 144 -0.50 21.26 -6.52
N ASN A 145 0.12 20.45 -5.66
CA ASN A 145 1.52 20.54 -5.28
C ASN A 145 2.42 19.54 -6.02
N GLY A 146 1.95 18.96 -7.13
CA GLY A 146 2.77 18.19 -8.06
C GLY A 146 2.96 16.72 -7.71
N TYR A 147 2.11 16.15 -6.84
CA TYR A 147 2.07 14.71 -6.61
C TYR A 147 0.97 14.06 -7.48
N GLU A 148 1.33 13.01 -8.20
CA GLU A 148 0.42 12.20 -9.01
C GLU A 148 -0.17 11.09 -8.13
N HIS A 149 -1.50 11.06 -7.99
CA HIS A 149 -2.22 9.96 -7.35
C HIS A 149 -2.22 8.76 -8.29
N TYR A 150 -1.50 7.70 -7.93
CA TYR A 150 -1.30 6.55 -8.85
C TYR A 150 -1.94 5.26 -8.36
N GLU A 151 -2.21 5.15 -7.07
CA GLU A 151 -2.91 4.02 -6.45
C GLU A 151 -3.72 4.47 -5.23
N THR A 152 -4.59 3.60 -4.73
CA THR A 152 -5.54 3.83 -3.62
C THR A 152 -5.10 4.83 -2.56
N SER A 153 -3.93 4.69 -1.96
CA SER A 153 -3.44 5.56 -0.88
C SER A 153 -2.18 6.35 -1.21
N ALA A 154 -1.54 6.13 -2.36
CA ALA A 154 -0.22 6.70 -2.64
C ALA A 154 -0.18 7.73 -3.76
N PHE A 155 0.63 8.74 -3.48
CA PHE A 155 0.91 9.90 -4.31
C PHE A 155 2.41 10.02 -4.48
N ALA A 156 2.87 10.28 -5.71
CA ALA A 156 4.29 10.39 -5.98
C ALA A 156 4.57 11.55 -6.92
N LYS A 157 5.73 12.17 -6.77
CA LYS A 157 6.24 13.00 -7.87
C LYS A 157 6.47 12.11 -9.10
N LYS A 158 6.38 12.72 -10.28
CA LYS A 158 6.58 12.01 -11.55
C LYS A 158 7.84 11.13 -11.54
N GLY A 159 7.65 9.84 -11.82
CA GLY A 159 8.74 8.85 -11.85
C GLY A 159 9.26 8.41 -10.48
N LYS A 160 8.56 8.72 -9.38
CA LYS A 160 8.90 8.33 -8.00
C LYS A 160 7.88 7.36 -7.37
N GLN A 161 7.06 6.70 -8.20
CA GLN A 161 6.13 5.66 -7.77
C GLN A 161 6.92 4.48 -7.18
N ALA A 162 6.38 3.83 -6.14
CA ALA A 162 7.04 2.69 -5.52
C ALA A 162 7.00 1.47 -6.45
N ARG A 163 8.17 0.97 -6.88
CA ARG A 163 8.26 -0.25 -7.69
C ARG A 163 7.66 -1.45 -6.95
N HIS A 164 7.83 -1.48 -5.62
CA HIS A 164 7.18 -2.45 -4.74
C HIS A 164 5.65 -2.46 -4.91
N ASN A 165 4.96 -1.34 -4.67
CA ASN A 165 3.50 -1.24 -4.75
C ASN A 165 2.99 -1.61 -6.15
N LEU A 166 3.63 -1.07 -7.20
CA LEU A 166 3.27 -1.37 -8.59
C LEU A 166 3.36 -2.88 -8.88
N ASN A 167 4.36 -3.59 -8.37
CA ASN A 167 4.46 -5.04 -8.55
C ASN A 167 3.26 -5.78 -7.94
N TYR A 168 2.84 -5.44 -6.71
CA TYR A 168 1.64 -6.06 -6.10
C TYR A 168 0.40 -5.78 -6.92
N TRP A 169 0.16 -4.50 -7.25
CA TRP A 169 -1.05 -4.09 -7.95
C TRP A 169 -1.13 -4.60 -9.39
N GLN A 170 0.00 -4.86 -10.03
CA GLN A 170 0.07 -5.52 -11.34
C GLN A 170 0.06 -7.05 -11.27
N PHE A 171 -0.30 -7.62 -10.12
CA PHE A 171 -0.35 -9.04 -9.85
C PHE A 171 0.98 -9.76 -10.15
N GLY A 172 2.10 -9.07 -9.89
CA GLY A 172 3.45 -9.60 -10.00
C GLY A 172 3.77 -10.64 -8.94
N ASP A 173 4.96 -11.22 -9.03
CA ASP A 173 5.43 -12.21 -8.07
C ASP A 173 6.25 -11.54 -6.97
N TYR A 174 6.22 -12.15 -5.80
CA TYR A 174 7.03 -11.74 -4.66
C TYR A 174 7.35 -12.94 -3.79
N LEU A 175 8.59 -12.96 -3.30
CA LEU A 175 9.09 -13.95 -2.37
C LEU A 175 9.17 -13.33 -0.97
N GLY A 176 8.32 -13.82 -0.07
CA GLY A 176 8.38 -13.49 1.35
C GLY A 176 9.46 -14.29 2.07
N ILE A 177 10.27 -13.60 2.87
CA ILE A 177 11.30 -14.23 3.71
C ILE A 177 11.15 -13.66 5.12
N GLY A 178 11.26 -14.52 6.13
CA GLY A 178 11.08 -14.13 7.53
C GLY A 178 9.74 -14.54 8.11
N ALA A 179 9.61 -14.35 9.42
CA ALA A 179 8.42 -14.69 10.17
C ALA A 179 7.19 -13.92 9.66
N GLY A 180 6.07 -14.61 9.46
CA GLY A 180 4.81 -14.04 8.98
C GLY A 180 4.81 -13.59 7.52
N ALA A 181 5.90 -13.79 6.77
CA ALA A 181 5.96 -13.38 5.38
C ALA A 181 5.06 -14.25 4.47
N HIS A 182 4.59 -13.63 3.39
CA HIS A 182 3.77 -14.28 2.36
C HIS A 182 4.49 -14.23 1.01
N SER A 183 4.25 -15.23 0.16
CA SER A 183 4.69 -15.21 -1.24
C SER A 183 3.52 -15.38 -2.20
N LYS A 184 3.68 -14.83 -3.40
CA LYS A 184 2.93 -15.19 -4.60
C LYS A 184 3.94 -15.51 -5.69
N LEU A 185 3.92 -16.76 -6.18
CA LEU A 185 4.88 -17.22 -7.18
C LEU A 185 4.13 -17.81 -8.38
N SER A 186 4.46 -17.36 -9.57
CA SER A 186 3.88 -17.85 -10.82
C SER A 186 4.81 -18.85 -11.48
N TYR A 187 4.28 -20.00 -11.86
CA TYR A 187 4.93 -21.07 -12.61
C TYR A 187 4.24 -21.24 -13.96
N HIS A 188 4.79 -22.08 -14.83
CA HIS A 188 4.24 -22.26 -16.18
C HIS A 188 2.82 -22.86 -16.19
N ASP A 189 2.44 -23.58 -15.14
CA ASP A 189 1.18 -24.34 -15.01
C ASP A 189 0.32 -23.94 -13.82
N LYS A 190 0.85 -23.15 -12.87
CA LYS A 190 0.15 -22.79 -11.63
C LYS A 190 0.65 -21.48 -11.05
N ILE A 191 -0.15 -20.90 -10.16
CA ILE A 191 0.26 -19.79 -9.30
C ILE A 191 0.08 -20.26 -7.86
N THR A 192 1.10 -20.11 -7.03
CA THR A 192 1.06 -20.54 -5.63
C THR A 192 1.10 -19.37 -4.67
N ARG A 193 0.51 -19.60 -3.52
CA ARG A 193 0.66 -18.78 -2.32
C ARG A 193 1.40 -19.59 -1.27
N GLU A 194 2.22 -18.90 -0.52
CA GLU A 194 2.95 -19.51 0.59
C GLU A 194 2.90 -18.62 1.82
N THR A 195 2.86 -19.22 3.00
CA THR A 195 2.99 -18.51 4.28
C THR A 195 4.15 -19.04 5.09
N ARG A 196 4.74 -18.16 5.90
CA ARG A 196 5.73 -18.49 6.93
C ARG A 196 5.06 -18.38 8.29
N ALA A 197 5.53 -19.16 9.26
CA ALA A 197 5.01 -19.08 10.62
C ALA A 197 5.07 -17.65 11.15
N LYS A 198 3.95 -17.15 11.70
CA LYS A 198 3.83 -15.75 12.17
C LYS A 198 4.75 -15.43 13.35
N HIS A 199 4.97 -16.39 14.24
CA HIS A 199 5.79 -16.19 15.43
C HIS A 199 7.28 -16.38 15.12
N PRO A 200 8.16 -15.39 15.43
CA PRO A 200 9.59 -15.48 15.11
C PRO A 200 10.28 -16.75 15.61
N LYS A 201 9.96 -17.20 16.82
CA LYS A 201 10.51 -18.44 17.38
C LYS A 201 10.14 -19.67 16.54
N ALA A 202 8.86 -19.83 16.22
CA ALA A 202 8.38 -20.94 15.41
C ALA A 202 8.99 -20.91 14.00
N TYR A 203 9.06 -19.72 13.38
CA TYR A 203 9.72 -19.55 12.10
C TYR A 203 11.19 -19.99 12.14
N MET A 204 11.97 -19.54 13.14
CA MET A 204 13.38 -19.92 13.26
C MET A 204 13.55 -21.44 13.46
N GLU A 205 12.76 -22.06 14.34
CA GLU A 205 12.80 -23.50 14.60
C GLU A 205 12.49 -24.33 13.34
N GLN A 206 11.50 -23.89 12.55
CA GLN A 206 11.12 -24.51 11.28
C GLN A 206 12.18 -24.28 10.20
N ALA A 207 12.66 -23.05 10.05
CA ALA A 207 13.64 -22.68 9.03
C ALA A 207 14.99 -23.39 9.23
N MET A 208 15.44 -23.59 10.48
CA MET A 208 16.64 -24.37 10.79
C MET A 208 16.55 -25.86 10.43
N GLN A 209 15.34 -26.35 10.14
CA GLN A 209 15.08 -27.72 9.68
C GLN A 209 14.71 -27.77 8.19
N ASP A 210 15.02 -26.72 7.43
CA ASP A 210 14.66 -26.55 6.02
C ASP A 210 13.13 -26.59 5.76
N LYS A 211 12.33 -26.16 6.74
CA LYS A 211 10.86 -26.13 6.68
C LYS A 211 10.29 -24.72 6.87
N ALA A 212 10.96 -23.71 6.30
CA ALA A 212 10.56 -22.31 6.46
C ALA A 212 9.14 -21.99 5.95
N ILE A 213 8.65 -22.75 4.96
CA ILE A 213 7.28 -22.64 4.43
C ILE A 213 6.34 -23.43 5.35
N GLU A 214 5.40 -22.72 5.96
CA GLU A 214 4.39 -23.30 6.85
C GLU A 214 3.20 -23.85 6.06
N ARG A 215 2.74 -23.11 5.05
CA ARG A 215 1.67 -23.53 4.15
C ARG A 215 2.01 -23.13 2.73
N GLU A 216 1.65 -23.98 1.78
CA GLU A 216 1.67 -23.72 0.34
C GLU A 216 0.34 -24.19 -0.24
N TRP A 217 -0.26 -23.41 -1.14
CA TRP A 217 -1.41 -23.84 -1.91
C TRP A 217 -1.41 -23.20 -3.30
N VAL A 218 -2.10 -23.85 -4.24
CA VAL A 218 -2.35 -23.34 -5.58
C VAL A 218 -3.57 -22.42 -5.52
N ILE A 219 -3.50 -21.27 -6.19
CA ILE A 219 -4.68 -20.43 -6.41
C ILE A 219 -5.53 -21.10 -7.49
N GLU A 220 -6.76 -21.47 -7.15
CA GLU A 220 -7.67 -22.12 -8.08
C GLU A 220 -8.05 -21.18 -9.23
N GLN A 221 -8.35 -21.73 -10.41
CA GLN A 221 -8.63 -20.93 -11.60
C GLN A 221 -9.79 -19.95 -11.42
N ASP A 222 -10.80 -20.36 -10.65
CA ASP A 222 -11.99 -19.56 -10.37
C ASP A 222 -11.64 -18.34 -9.48
N ASP A 223 -10.64 -18.46 -8.62
CA ASP A 223 -10.18 -17.38 -7.73
C ASP A 223 -9.22 -16.40 -8.42
N LEU A 224 -8.48 -16.84 -9.45
CA LEU A 224 -7.49 -16.01 -10.14
C LEU A 224 -8.07 -14.74 -10.74
N SER A 225 -9.30 -14.82 -11.24
CA SER A 225 -10.02 -13.68 -11.80
C SER A 225 -10.22 -12.59 -10.74
N PHE A 226 -10.76 -12.98 -9.59
CA PHE A 226 -10.97 -12.07 -8.46
C PHE A 226 -9.65 -11.56 -7.90
N GLU A 227 -8.68 -12.44 -7.65
CA GLU A 227 -7.38 -12.05 -7.10
C GLU A 227 -6.63 -11.04 -7.98
N PHE A 228 -6.65 -11.22 -9.30
CA PHE A 228 -6.06 -10.24 -10.22
C PHE A 228 -6.79 -8.89 -10.13
N MET A 229 -8.13 -8.90 -10.20
CA MET A 229 -8.93 -7.68 -10.20
C MET A 229 -8.83 -6.91 -8.88
N MET A 230 -8.76 -7.64 -7.76
CA MET A 230 -8.48 -7.10 -6.44
C MET A 230 -7.20 -6.27 -6.44
N ASN A 231 -6.14 -6.74 -7.08
CA ASN A 231 -4.88 -6.00 -7.14
C ASN A 231 -4.92 -4.87 -8.19
N ALA A 232 -5.35 -5.18 -9.41
CA ALA A 232 -5.29 -4.26 -10.55
C ALA A 232 -6.14 -3.00 -10.36
N LEU A 233 -7.31 -3.12 -9.73
CA LEU A 233 -8.24 -2.00 -9.55
C LEU A 233 -7.82 -1.03 -8.45
N ARG A 234 -6.71 -1.29 -7.74
CA ARG A 234 -6.08 -0.31 -6.85
C ARG A 234 -5.26 0.73 -7.60
N LEU A 235 -4.89 0.49 -8.85
CA LEU A 235 -4.22 1.48 -9.70
C LEU A 235 -5.25 2.43 -10.33
N ILE A 236 -4.99 3.73 -10.24
CA ILE A 236 -5.89 4.76 -10.78
C ILE A 236 -5.96 4.70 -12.31
N GLU A 237 -4.80 4.54 -12.96
CA GLU A 237 -4.73 4.32 -14.41
C GLU A 237 -5.05 2.86 -14.79
N GLY A 238 -5.38 2.01 -13.81
CA GLY A 238 -5.62 0.59 -13.99
C GLY A 238 -4.45 -0.15 -14.64
N VAL A 239 -4.76 -1.12 -15.50
CA VAL A 239 -3.78 -1.97 -16.17
C VAL A 239 -4.11 -2.20 -17.65
N PRO A 240 -3.13 -2.49 -18.51
CA PRO A 240 -3.41 -3.02 -19.84
C PRO A 240 -4.24 -4.31 -19.75
N ILE A 241 -5.25 -4.47 -20.60
CA ILE A 241 -6.10 -5.68 -20.62
C ILE A 241 -5.27 -6.94 -20.85
N ALA A 242 -4.23 -6.86 -21.67
CA ALA A 242 -3.32 -7.96 -21.96
C ALA A 242 -2.60 -8.48 -20.70
N LEU A 243 -2.43 -7.64 -19.67
CA LEU A 243 -1.78 -8.02 -18.43
C LEU A 243 -2.55 -9.11 -17.69
N PHE A 244 -3.89 -9.15 -17.80
CA PHE A 244 -4.70 -10.21 -17.20
C PHE A 244 -4.25 -11.58 -17.70
N LYS A 245 -4.29 -11.78 -19.03
CA LYS A 245 -3.85 -13.04 -19.64
C LYS A 245 -2.38 -13.33 -19.35
N GLN A 246 -1.51 -12.32 -19.36
CA GLN A 246 -0.08 -12.50 -19.06
C GLN A 246 0.15 -13.01 -17.64
N ARG A 247 -0.64 -12.53 -16.67
CA ARG A 247 -0.43 -12.83 -15.23
C ARG A 247 -1.24 -14.02 -14.72
N THR A 248 -2.35 -14.37 -15.36
CA THR A 248 -3.24 -15.45 -14.91
C THR A 248 -3.32 -16.63 -15.88
N GLY A 249 -2.92 -16.44 -17.14
CA GLY A 249 -3.14 -17.41 -18.22
C GLY A 249 -4.60 -17.47 -18.73
N LEU A 250 -5.54 -16.77 -18.08
CA LEU A 250 -6.96 -16.82 -18.40
C LEU A 250 -7.32 -15.88 -19.56
N SER A 251 -8.39 -16.23 -20.28
CA SER A 251 -8.97 -15.36 -21.31
C SER A 251 -9.79 -14.26 -20.66
N ILE A 252 -9.70 -13.02 -21.14
CA ILE A 252 -10.52 -11.89 -20.66
C ILE A 252 -12.02 -12.15 -20.73
N ASN A 253 -12.47 -13.09 -21.57
CA ASN A 253 -13.86 -13.49 -21.68
C ASN A 253 -14.42 -14.07 -20.38
N THR A 254 -13.57 -14.60 -19.48
CA THR A 254 -14.02 -15.04 -18.14
C THR A 254 -14.56 -13.89 -17.31
N LEU A 255 -14.13 -12.65 -17.59
CA LEU A 255 -14.53 -11.44 -16.89
C LEU A 255 -15.65 -10.67 -17.61
N GLU A 256 -16.12 -11.11 -18.78
CA GLU A 256 -16.99 -10.31 -19.64
C GLU A 256 -18.28 -9.85 -18.94
N THR A 257 -18.95 -10.76 -18.23
CA THR A 257 -20.18 -10.46 -17.48
C THR A 257 -19.93 -9.45 -16.36
N ALA A 258 -18.86 -9.65 -15.58
CA ALA A 258 -18.47 -8.77 -14.47
C ALA A 258 -18.09 -7.37 -14.98
N ILE A 259 -17.30 -7.29 -16.06
CA ILE A 259 -16.91 -6.04 -16.72
C ILE A 259 -18.15 -5.27 -17.19
N LYS A 260 -19.08 -5.93 -17.90
CA LYS A 260 -20.31 -5.28 -18.38
C LYS A 260 -21.15 -4.74 -17.23
N LYS A 261 -21.27 -5.49 -16.13
CA LYS A 261 -21.98 -5.05 -14.92
C LYS A 261 -21.29 -3.86 -14.23
N ALA A 262 -19.96 -3.87 -14.15
CA ALA A 262 -19.20 -2.76 -13.59
C ALA A 262 -19.29 -1.50 -14.46
N GLN A 263 -19.24 -1.64 -15.79
CA GLN A 263 -19.44 -0.55 -16.74
C GLN A 263 -20.86 0.02 -16.69
N SER A 264 -21.89 -0.83 -16.58
CA SER A 264 -23.28 -0.36 -16.49
C SER A 264 -23.55 0.41 -15.19
N LYS A 265 -22.80 0.10 -14.12
CA LYS A 265 -22.80 0.87 -12.87
C LYS A 265 -21.91 2.12 -12.91
N GLY A 266 -21.17 2.34 -14.00
CA GLY A 266 -20.24 3.45 -14.13
C GLY A 266 -18.99 3.34 -13.25
N LEU A 267 -18.67 2.15 -12.72
CA LEU A 267 -17.55 1.92 -11.81
C LEU A 267 -16.24 1.57 -12.54
N LEU A 268 -16.34 1.03 -13.75
CA LEU A 268 -15.19 0.59 -14.53
C LEU A 268 -15.27 1.18 -15.93
N THR A 269 -14.12 1.50 -16.53
CA THR A 269 -14.03 1.81 -17.95
C THR A 269 -12.95 0.97 -18.62
N ILE A 270 -13.17 0.72 -19.92
CA ILE A 270 -12.17 0.14 -20.81
C ILE A 270 -11.97 1.11 -21.96
N ALA A 271 -10.78 1.70 -22.03
CA ALA A 271 -10.39 2.67 -23.05
C ALA A 271 -8.92 2.43 -23.44
N ASP A 272 -8.60 2.59 -24.73
CA ASP A 272 -7.24 2.48 -25.25
C ASP A 272 -6.50 1.18 -24.84
N GLY A 273 -7.24 0.07 -24.75
CA GLY A 273 -6.70 -1.24 -24.37
C GLY A 273 -6.37 -1.38 -22.88
N ARG A 274 -6.78 -0.41 -22.05
CA ARG A 274 -6.63 -0.44 -20.58
C ARG A 274 -7.97 -0.66 -19.90
N MET A 275 -7.91 -1.34 -18.76
CA MET A 275 -9.03 -1.54 -17.84
C MET A 275 -8.71 -0.77 -16.56
N GLN A 276 -9.56 0.19 -16.19
CA GLN A 276 -9.30 1.08 -15.06
C GLN A 276 -10.60 1.42 -14.31
N PRO A 277 -10.53 1.62 -12.98
CA PRO A 277 -11.67 2.14 -12.23
C PRO A 277 -11.96 3.58 -12.65
N THR A 278 -13.23 3.94 -12.79
CA THR A 278 -13.62 5.35 -12.90
C THR A 278 -13.40 6.05 -11.56
N LEU A 279 -13.53 7.37 -11.49
CA LEU A 279 -13.51 8.07 -10.20
C LEU A 279 -14.56 7.50 -9.23
N LEU A 280 -15.75 7.18 -9.74
CA LEU A 280 -16.78 6.50 -8.95
C LEU A 280 -16.32 5.11 -8.49
N GLY A 281 -15.71 4.32 -9.38
CA GLY A 281 -15.14 3.02 -9.04
C GLY A 281 -14.03 3.07 -8.00
N GLN A 282 -13.23 4.14 -7.97
CA GLN A 282 -12.19 4.34 -6.96
C GLN A 282 -12.81 4.61 -5.59
N ARG A 283 -13.85 5.44 -5.51
CA ARG A 283 -14.58 5.73 -4.26
C ARG A 283 -15.35 4.53 -3.72
N PHE A 284 -15.91 3.71 -4.62
CA PHE A 284 -16.67 2.51 -4.29
C PHE A 284 -15.90 1.24 -4.67
N LEU A 285 -14.60 1.21 -4.36
CA LEU A 285 -13.71 0.11 -4.76
C LEU A 285 -14.22 -1.24 -4.23
N ASN A 286 -14.70 -1.32 -2.99
CA ASN A 286 -15.23 -2.57 -2.44
C ASN A 286 -16.44 -3.08 -3.24
N GLU A 287 -17.40 -2.22 -3.57
CA GLU A 287 -18.55 -2.60 -4.41
C GLU A 287 -18.11 -3.02 -5.82
N LEU A 288 -17.09 -2.37 -6.37
CA LEU A 288 -16.52 -2.74 -7.66
C LEU A 288 -15.87 -4.13 -7.58
N LEU A 289 -15.11 -4.43 -6.52
CA LEU A 289 -14.45 -5.72 -6.32
C LEU A 289 -15.45 -6.86 -6.11
N GLU A 290 -16.54 -6.62 -5.38
CA GLU A 290 -17.60 -7.61 -5.16
C GLU A 290 -18.26 -8.08 -6.46
N ILE A 291 -18.23 -7.28 -7.53
CA ILE A 291 -18.74 -7.69 -8.85
C ILE A 291 -17.91 -8.83 -9.47
N PHE A 292 -16.66 -8.97 -9.05
CA PHE A 292 -15.71 -9.98 -9.53
C PHE A 292 -15.60 -11.19 -8.62
N LEU A 293 -16.29 -11.19 -7.46
CA LEU A 293 -16.47 -12.40 -6.66
C LEU A 293 -17.44 -13.34 -7.38
N VAL A 294 -17.05 -14.61 -7.47
CA VAL A 294 -17.86 -15.70 -8.05
C VAL A 294 -18.71 -16.35 -6.97
#